data_AF-A0A4U0W3S8-F1
#
_entry.id   AF-A0A4U0W3S8-F1
#
_cell.length_a   1.000
_cell.length_b   1.000
_cell.length_c   1.000
_cell.angle_alpha   90.00
_cell.angle_beta   90.00
_cell.angle_gamma   90.00
#
_symmetry.space_group_name_H-M   'P 1'
#
loop_
_entity.id
_entity.type
_entity.pdbx_description
1 polymer ?
#
loop_
_entity_poly.entity_id
_entity_poly.type
_entity_poly.pdbx_seq_one_letter_code
_entity_poly.pdbx_strand_id
1 'polypeptide(L)'
;MLNPLGSSRTRHGAEDEDIAYRLQVMGAREGAIKGTVVGATLMALANWRFPWVQRQTLAGKSFLVMWATIFGMVTHADHYLLKWEQEHRVQSERWRTAARSELAAQGTVPSESAMRAWKANYDAKVRATIDSPVSATQDAPSQAAASSQEGRSAVLEELELAKQDK
;
A
#
# COMPACT_ATOMS: atom_id res chain seq x y z
N MET A 1 -16.82 -33.55 -26.66
CA MET A 1 -15.94 -32.38 -26.42
C MET A 1 -15.91 -32.12 -24.91
N LEU A 2 -14.80 -32.45 -24.24
CA LEU A 2 -14.61 -32.26 -22.80
C LEU A 2 -14.05 -30.85 -22.54
N ASN A 3 -14.72 -30.07 -21.70
CA ASN A 3 -14.35 -28.70 -21.34
C ASN A 3 -13.08 -28.69 -20.45
N PRO A 4 -12.03 -27.90 -20.77
CA PRO A 4 -10.83 -27.78 -19.94
C PRO A 4 -11.04 -26.74 -18.81
N LEU A 5 -11.86 -27.05 -17.81
CA LEU A 5 -12.07 -26.20 -16.62
C LEU A 5 -11.09 -26.48 -15.46
N GLY A 6 -10.12 -27.39 -15.66
CA GLY A 6 -9.19 -27.83 -14.62
C GLY A 6 -7.92 -26.99 -14.44
N SER A 7 -7.54 -26.17 -15.44
CA SER A 7 -6.24 -25.47 -15.44
C SER A 7 -6.23 -24.12 -14.71
N SER A 8 -7.39 -23.51 -14.48
CA SER A 8 -7.49 -22.18 -13.85
C SER A 8 -7.41 -22.26 -12.33
N ARG A 9 -7.91 -23.35 -11.71
CA ARG A 9 -7.87 -23.55 -10.24
C ARG A 9 -6.46 -23.72 -9.69
N THR A 10 -5.60 -24.48 -10.38
CA THR A 10 -4.21 -24.73 -9.95
C THR A 10 -3.33 -23.49 -10.09
N ARG A 11 -3.63 -22.61 -11.05
CA ARG A 11 -2.89 -21.36 -11.26
C ARG A 11 -3.18 -20.30 -10.17
N HIS A 12 -4.43 -20.20 -9.71
CA HIS A 12 -4.78 -19.26 -8.64
C HIS A 12 -4.07 -19.64 -7.32
N GLY A 13 -3.98 -20.93 -6.99
CA GLY A 13 -3.30 -21.39 -5.77
C GLY A 13 -1.81 -21.05 -5.74
N ALA A 14 -1.10 -21.16 -6.86
CA ALA A 14 0.33 -20.84 -6.93
C ALA A 14 0.61 -19.33 -6.83
N GLU A 15 -0.24 -18.51 -7.48
CA GLU A 15 -0.13 -17.04 -7.41
C GLU A 15 -0.46 -16.54 -5.98
N ASP A 16 -1.45 -17.14 -5.30
CA ASP A 16 -1.80 -16.83 -3.91
C ASP A 16 -0.69 -17.20 -2.92
N GLU A 17 -0.01 -18.34 -3.14
CA GLU A 17 1.09 -18.83 -2.31
C GLU A 17 2.34 -17.93 -2.42
N ASP A 18 2.69 -17.50 -3.63
CA ASP A 18 3.79 -16.55 -3.87
C ASP A 18 3.53 -15.19 -3.21
N ILE A 19 2.27 -14.73 -3.23
CA ILE A 19 1.85 -13.48 -2.59
C ILE A 19 1.94 -13.60 -1.07
N ALA A 20 1.43 -14.70 -0.50
CA ALA A 20 1.51 -14.97 0.93
C ALA A 20 2.97 -15.04 1.42
N TYR A 21 3.83 -15.73 0.67
CA TYR A 21 5.26 -15.83 0.98
C TYR A 21 5.95 -14.46 0.98
N ARG A 22 5.73 -13.65 -0.06
CA ARG A 22 6.31 -12.30 -0.14
C ARG A 22 5.83 -11.42 1.01
N LEU A 23 4.56 -11.52 1.37
CA LEU A 23 4.00 -10.74 2.47
C LEU A 23 4.59 -11.16 3.82
N GLN A 24 4.75 -12.46 4.05
CA GLN A 24 5.38 -12.98 5.25
C GLN A 24 6.83 -12.53 5.36
N VAL A 25 7.59 -12.56 4.25
CA VAL A 25 8.99 -12.08 4.22
C VAL A 25 9.08 -10.58 4.51
N MET A 26 8.17 -9.76 3.96
CA MET A 26 8.13 -8.33 4.27
C MET A 26 7.78 -8.08 5.74
N GLY A 27 6.76 -8.75 6.26
CA GLY A 27 6.37 -8.66 7.67
C GLY A 27 7.48 -9.11 8.62
N ALA A 28 8.16 -10.22 8.30
CA ALA A 28 9.29 -10.72 9.06
C ALA A 28 10.47 -9.74 9.10
N ARG A 29 10.79 -9.09 7.97
CA ARG A 29 11.87 -8.07 7.91
C ARG A 29 11.55 -6.86 8.79
N GLU A 30 10.34 -6.33 8.68
CA GLU A 30 9.90 -5.21 9.53
C GLU A 30 9.87 -5.59 11.01
N GLY A 31 9.37 -6.79 11.32
CA GLY A 31 9.34 -7.35 12.67
C GLY A 31 10.74 -7.54 13.26
N ALA A 32 11.70 -8.01 12.48
CA ALA A 32 13.09 -8.19 12.90
C ALA A 32 13.75 -6.85 13.24
N ILE A 33 13.56 -5.83 12.40
CA ILE A 33 14.10 -4.48 12.66
C ILE A 33 13.48 -3.91 13.94
N LYS A 34 12.15 -3.91 14.05
CA LYS A 34 11.44 -3.40 15.24
C LYS A 34 11.83 -4.17 16.51
N GLY A 35 11.87 -5.50 16.45
CA GLY A 35 12.27 -6.36 17.56
C GLY A 35 13.70 -6.10 18.03
N THR A 36 14.63 -5.92 17.08
CA THR A 36 16.03 -5.60 17.41
C THR A 36 16.16 -4.23 18.06
N VAL A 37 15.49 -3.21 17.52
CA VAL A 37 15.52 -1.85 18.08
C VAL A 37 14.94 -1.84 19.50
N VAL A 38 13.79 -2.48 19.72
CA VAL A 38 13.18 -2.58 21.05
C VAL A 38 14.06 -3.37 22.01
N GLY A 39 14.54 -4.55 21.60
CA GLY A 39 15.41 -5.40 22.42
C GLY A 39 16.72 -4.71 22.79
N ALA A 40 17.38 -4.08 21.83
CA ALA A 40 18.63 -3.34 22.07
C ALA A 40 18.41 -2.13 22.98
N THR A 41 17.32 -1.38 22.79
CA THR A 41 16.98 -0.22 23.63
C THR A 41 16.70 -0.66 25.08
N LEU A 42 15.90 -1.70 25.27
CA LEU A 42 15.63 -2.26 26.59
C LEU A 42 16.91 -2.76 27.25
N MET A 43 17.79 -3.41 26.50
CA MET A 43 19.05 -3.91 27.04
C MET A 43 20.02 -2.77 27.39
N ALA A 44 20.06 -1.71 26.60
CA ALA A 44 20.84 -0.51 26.89
C ALA A 44 20.35 0.18 28.17
N LEU A 45 19.03 0.34 28.32
CA LEU A 45 18.42 0.92 29.52
C LEU A 45 18.67 0.05 30.76
N ALA A 46 18.53 -1.28 30.63
CA ALA A 46 18.81 -2.21 31.72
C ALA A 46 20.28 -2.16 32.15
N ASN A 47 21.20 -2.05 31.18
CA ASN A 47 22.63 -1.91 31.45
C ASN A 47 22.96 -0.57 32.13
N TRP A 48 22.25 0.52 31.80
CA TRP A 48 22.47 1.81 32.46
C TRP A 48 21.87 1.84 33.89
N ARG A 49 20.67 1.27 34.08
CA ARG A 49 19.93 1.35 35.34
C ARG A 49 20.43 0.39 36.41
N PHE A 50 20.83 -0.83 36.04
CA PHE A 50 21.09 -1.90 37.00
C PHE A 50 22.57 -2.32 37.01
N PRO A 51 23.31 -2.07 38.11
CA PRO A 51 24.72 -2.44 38.20
C PRO A 51 24.96 -3.96 38.18
N TRP A 52 23.94 -4.76 38.52
CA TRP A 52 23.99 -6.22 38.36
C TRP A 52 24.03 -6.65 36.88
N VAL A 53 23.28 -5.98 36.01
CA VAL A 53 23.27 -6.24 34.56
C VAL A 53 24.60 -5.83 33.92
N GLN A 54 25.26 -4.79 34.44
CA GLN A 54 26.59 -4.37 33.98
C GLN A 54 27.64 -5.47 34.18
N ARG A 55 27.55 -6.23 35.28
CA ARG A 55 28.48 -7.32 35.63
C ARG A 55 28.24 -8.62 34.83
N GLN A 56 27.15 -8.73 34.07
CA GLN A 56 26.84 -9.91 33.27
C GLN A 56 27.62 -9.97 31.95
N THR A 57 27.81 -11.19 31.43
CA THR A 57 28.57 -11.45 30.20
C THR A 57 27.93 -10.79 28.98
N LEU A 58 28.75 -10.27 28.07
CA LEU A 58 28.28 -9.63 26.84
C LEU A 58 27.43 -10.59 25.97
N ALA A 59 27.79 -11.87 25.98
CA ALA A 59 27.08 -12.93 25.27
C ALA A 59 25.65 -13.13 25.78
N GLY A 60 25.41 -13.01 27.09
CA GLY A 60 24.05 -13.08 27.63
C GLY A 60 23.18 -11.91 27.16
N LYS A 61 23.78 -10.72 27.03
CA LYS A 61 23.08 -9.52 26.56
C LYS A 61 22.69 -9.64 25.09
N SER A 62 23.63 -10.07 24.24
CA SER A 62 23.36 -10.28 22.82
C SER A 62 22.35 -11.40 22.59
N PHE A 63 22.37 -12.46 23.41
CA PHE A 63 21.38 -13.53 23.35
C PHE A 63 19.96 -13.00 23.62
N LEU A 64 19.77 -12.14 24.63
CA LEU A 64 18.46 -11.55 24.91
C LEU A 64 17.97 -10.63 23.78
N VAL A 65 18.87 -9.85 23.17
CA VAL A 65 18.53 -9.02 22.01
C VAL A 65 18.13 -9.89 20.82
N MET A 66 18.87 -10.96 20.54
CA MET A 66 18.53 -11.93 19.48
C MET A 66 17.16 -12.56 19.72
N TRP A 67 16.84 -12.89 20.97
CA TRP A 67 15.55 -13.45 21.34
C TRP A 67 14.40 -12.47 21.07
N ALA A 68 14.59 -11.20 21.44
CA ALA A 68 13.63 -10.13 21.12
C ALA A 68 13.48 -9.91 19.61
N THR A 69 14.56 -10.03 18.84
CA THR A 69 14.53 -9.95 17.37
C THR A 69 13.71 -11.09 16.75
N ILE A 70 13.94 -12.34 17.17
CA ILE A 70 13.19 -13.51 16.67
C ILE A 70 11.71 -13.36 17.04
N PHE A 71 11.42 -12.99 18.28
CA PHE A 71 10.05 -12.78 18.73
C PHE A 71 9.33 -11.68 17.92
N GLY A 72 10.00 -10.56 17.66
CA GLY A 72 9.48 -9.49 16.81
C GLY A 72 9.26 -9.93 15.37
N MET A 73 10.16 -10.74 14.81
CA MET A 73 10.03 -11.30 13.46
C MET A 73 8.78 -12.17 13.32
N VAL A 74 8.59 -13.14 14.24
CA VAL A 74 7.48 -14.11 14.17
C VAL A 74 6.14 -13.41 14.34
N THR A 75 5.99 -12.59 15.38
CA THR A 75 4.72 -11.90 15.67
C THR A 75 4.28 -10.95 14.55
N HIS A 76 5.23 -10.26 13.91
CA HIS A 76 4.90 -9.36 12.81
C HIS A 76 4.59 -10.10 11.50
N ALA A 77 5.26 -11.23 11.25
CA ALA A 77 4.94 -12.11 10.13
C ALA A 77 3.50 -12.64 10.24
N ASP A 78 3.10 -13.13 11.42
CA ASP A 78 1.74 -13.62 11.69
C ASP A 78 0.71 -12.49 11.55
N HIS A 79 1.01 -11.29 12.06
CA HIS A 79 0.13 -10.13 11.95
C HIS A 79 -0.12 -9.74 10.49
N TYR A 80 0.91 -9.77 9.64
CA TYR A 80 0.78 -9.45 8.22
C TYR A 80 -0.10 -10.46 7.47
N LEU A 81 0.04 -11.75 7.78
CA LEU A 81 -0.78 -12.80 7.17
C LEU A 81 -2.26 -12.66 7.57
N LEU A 82 -2.53 -12.48 8.87
CA LEU A 82 -3.90 -12.26 9.37
C LEU A 82 -4.53 -10.99 8.80
N LYS A 83 -3.75 -9.90 8.71
CA LYS A 83 -4.22 -8.64 8.13
C LYS A 83 -4.58 -8.79 6.65
N TRP A 84 -3.82 -9.57 5.89
CA TRP A 84 -4.11 -9.82 4.49
C TRP A 84 -5.35 -10.68 4.29
N GLU A 85 -5.55 -11.71 5.11
CA GLU A 85 -6.79 -12.49 5.08
C GLU A 85 -8.00 -11.63 5.45
N GLN A 86 -7.86 -10.79 6.49
CA GLN A 86 -8.92 -9.89 6.91
C GLN A 86 -9.27 -8.89 5.82
N GLU A 87 -8.26 -8.28 5.18
CA GLU A 87 -8.48 -7.34 4.08
C GLU A 87 -9.13 -8.04 2.87
N HIS A 88 -8.73 -9.28 2.54
CA HIS A 88 -9.38 -10.07 1.49
C HIS A 88 -10.86 -10.33 1.78
N ARG A 89 -11.19 -10.72 3.01
CA ARG A 89 -12.59 -10.93 3.43
C ARG A 89 -13.37 -9.63 3.34
N VAL A 90 -12.84 -8.54 3.89
CA VAL A 90 -13.50 -7.22 3.89
C VAL A 90 -13.67 -6.70 2.46
N GLN A 91 -12.69 -6.83 1.57
CA GLN A 91 -12.84 -6.45 0.16
C GLN A 91 -13.94 -7.27 -0.53
N SER A 92 -14.03 -8.56 -0.24
CA SER A 92 -15.09 -9.42 -0.76
C SER A 92 -16.50 -9.06 -0.23
N GLU A 93 -16.59 -8.40 0.92
CA GLU A 93 -17.84 -7.95 1.52
C GLU A 93 -18.21 -6.51 1.14
N ARG A 94 -17.20 -5.65 0.91
CA ARG A 94 -17.38 -4.24 0.51
C ARG A 94 -18.23 -4.12 -0.75
N TRP A 95 -17.92 -4.88 -1.81
CA TRP A 95 -18.69 -4.82 -3.05
C TRP A 95 -20.12 -5.34 -2.88
N ARG A 96 -20.32 -6.37 -2.05
CA ARG A 96 -21.66 -6.90 -1.73
C ARG A 96 -22.49 -5.89 -0.96
N THR A 97 -21.87 -5.16 -0.05
CA THR A 97 -22.53 -4.12 0.74
C THR A 97 -22.91 -2.94 -0.13
N ALA A 98 -22.00 -2.48 -0.99
CA ALA A 98 -22.27 -1.41 -1.97
C ALA A 98 -23.38 -1.81 -2.96
N ALA A 99 -23.35 -3.06 -3.47
CA ALA A 99 -24.39 -3.58 -4.35
C ALA A 99 -25.76 -3.57 -3.67
N ARG A 100 -25.84 -4.03 -2.42
CA ARG A 100 -27.11 -4.04 -1.66
C ARG A 100 -27.64 -2.64 -1.43
N SER A 101 -26.78 -1.68 -1.06
CA SER A 101 -27.23 -0.31 -0.81
C SER A 101 -27.70 0.39 -2.08
N GLU A 102 -27.01 0.20 -3.22
CA GLU A 102 -27.39 0.83 -4.47
C GLU A 102 -28.62 0.17 -5.11
N LEU A 103 -28.75 -1.15 -5.06
CA LEU A 103 -29.95 -1.85 -5.53
C LEU A 103 -31.19 -1.50 -4.70
N ALA A 104 -31.03 -1.38 -3.37
CA ALA A 104 -32.10 -0.93 -2.49
C ALA A 104 -32.52 0.51 -2.80
N ALA A 105 -31.56 1.41 -3.09
CA ALA A 105 -31.86 2.78 -3.51
C ALA A 105 -32.62 2.83 -4.85
N GLN A 106 -32.37 1.88 -5.75
CA GLN A 106 -33.10 1.73 -7.02
C GLN A 106 -34.44 1.00 -6.86
N GLY A 107 -34.84 0.63 -5.64
CA GLY A 107 -36.08 -0.10 -5.36
C GLY A 107 -36.09 -1.55 -5.89
N THR A 108 -34.93 -2.09 -6.25
CA THR A 108 -34.78 -3.46 -6.77
C THR A 108 -34.41 -4.41 -5.63
N VAL A 109 -35.05 -5.58 -5.57
CA VAL A 109 -34.75 -6.59 -4.55
C VAL A 109 -33.29 -7.07 -4.72
N PRO A 110 -32.44 -6.99 -3.68
CA PRO A 110 -31.04 -7.42 -3.77
C PRO A 110 -30.92 -8.95 -3.80
N SER A 111 -31.16 -9.53 -4.98
CA SER A 111 -30.94 -10.93 -5.27
C SER A 111 -29.49 -11.19 -5.71
N GLU A 112 -29.02 -12.44 -5.60
CA GLU A 112 -27.66 -12.82 -6.03
C GLU A 112 -27.43 -12.55 -7.52
N SER A 113 -28.47 -12.70 -8.36
CA SER A 113 -28.38 -12.37 -9.79
C SER A 113 -28.29 -10.86 -10.04
N ALA A 114 -29.06 -10.06 -9.29
CA ALA A 114 -29.02 -8.60 -9.38
C ALA A 114 -27.67 -8.03 -8.91
N MET A 115 -27.11 -8.56 -7.82
CA MET A 115 -25.79 -8.15 -7.33
C MET A 115 -24.67 -8.48 -8.32
N ARG A 116 -24.76 -9.61 -9.04
CA ARG A 116 -23.80 -9.95 -10.11
C ARG A 116 -23.93 -9.06 -11.33
N ALA A 117 -25.16 -8.76 -11.76
CA ALA A 117 -25.41 -7.83 -12.86
C ALA A 117 -24.90 -6.41 -12.52
N TRP A 118 -25.15 -5.96 -11.28
CA TRP A 118 -24.61 -4.71 -10.76
C TRP A 118 -23.08 -4.69 -10.81
N LYS A 119 -22.43 -5.76 -10.33
CA LYS A 119 -20.96 -5.85 -10.33
C LYS A 119 -20.38 -5.75 -11.74
N ALA A 120 -20.96 -6.47 -12.72
CA ALA A 120 -20.51 -6.41 -14.10
C ALA A 120 -20.64 -5.00 -14.70
N ASN A 121 -21.76 -4.31 -14.41
CA ASN A 121 -21.98 -2.94 -14.86
C ASN A 121 -21.03 -1.95 -14.16
N TYR A 122 -20.78 -2.15 -12.87
CA TYR A 122 -19.85 -1.34 -12.08
C TYR A 122 -18.42 -1.47 -12.61
N ASP A 123 -17.94 -2.71 -12.83
CA ASP A 123 -16.62 -2.99 -13.38
C ASP A 123 -16.48 -2.41 -14.80
N ALA A 124 -17.52 -2.49 -15.63
CA ALA A 124 -17.55 -1.87 -16.96
C ALA A 124 -17.46 -0.33 -16.90
N LYS A 125 -18.18 0.32 -15.96
CA LYS A 125 -18.10 1.78 -15.75
C LYS A 125 -16.73 2.21 -15.26
N VAL A 126 -16.15 1.49 -14.30
CA VAL A 126 -14.81 1.78 -13.77
C VAL A 126 -13.78 1.64 -14.89
N ARG A 127 -13.84 0.56 -15.67
CA ARG A 127 -12.95 0.35 -16.81
C ARG A 127 -13.11 1.43 -17.88
N ALA A 128 -14.33 1.81 -18.23
CA ALA A 128 -14.59 2.91 -19.17
C ALA A 128 -14.07 4.26 -18.64
N THR A 129 -14.06 4.46 -17.32
CA THR A 129 -13.52 5.69 -16.70
C THR A 129 -11.98 5.70 -16.72
N ILE A 130 -11.34 4.54 -16.58
CA ILE A 130 -9.87 4.38 -16.67
C ILE A 130 -9.40 4.47 -18.13
N ASP A 131 -10.12 3.85 -19.05
CA ASP A 131 -9.82 3.81 -20.49
C ASP A 131 -10.25 5.12 -21.20
N SER A 132 -11.08 5.95 -20.56
CA SER A 132 -11.31 7.33 -21.02
C SER A 132 -10.02 8.11 -20.80
N PRO A 133 -9.25 8.41 -21.85
CA PRO A 133 -8.08 9.23 -21.68
C PRO A 133 -8.54 10.61 -21.26
N VAL A 134 -7.64 11.31 -20.59
CA VAL A 134 -7.54 12.77 -20.56
C VAL A 134 -7.69 13.32 -22.00
N SER A 135 -8.92 13.41 -22.49
CA SER A 135 -9.28 13.91 -23.83
C SER A 135 -10.15 15.17 -23.73
N ALA A 136 -10.08 15.88 -22.61
CA ALA A 136 -10.76 17.17 -22.41
C ALA A 136 -9.79 18.27 -21.93
N THR A 137 -8.52 18.24 -22.37
CA THR A 137 -7.59 19.38 -22.20
C THR A 137 -6.79 19.69 -23.45
N GLN A 138 -7.22 19.25 -24.63
CA GLN A 138 -6.46 19.47 -25.87
C GLN A 138 -7.25 20.08 -27.03
N ASP A 139 -8.33 20.80 -26.73
CA ASP A 139 -9.02 21.67 -27.70
C ASP A 139 -9.33 23.05 -27.09
N ALA A 140 -8.30 23.91 -26.99
CA ALA A 140 -8.42 25.36 -27.11
C ALA A 140 -7.04 25.98 -27.45
N PRO A 141 -6.96 26.92 -28.41
CA PRO A 141 -5.74 27.24 -29.14
C PRO A 141 -4.80 28.22 -28.43
N SER A 142 -3.51 27.93 -28.46
CA SER A 142 -2.42 28.83 -28.88
C SER A 142 -2.51 30.34 -28.57
N GLN A 143 -2.73 30.76 -27.32
CA GLN A 143 -2.48 32.16 -26.90
C GLN A 143 -1.68 32.35 -25.59
N ALA A 144 -1.33 31.29 -24.86
CA ALA A 144 -0.60 31.41 -23.59
C ALA A 144 0.94 31.47 -23.72
N ALA A 145 1.50 31.19 -24.90
CA ALA A 145 2.95 31.18 -25.11
C ALA A 145 3.55 32.58 -25.35
N ALA A 146 2.75 33.54 -25.84
CA ALA A 146 3.24 34.91 -26.10
C ALA A 146 3.41 35.74 -24.81
N SER A 147 2.47 35.64 -23.86
CA SER A 147 2.49 36.44 -22.63
C SER A 147 3.53 35.99 -21.60
N SER A 148 3.84 34.68 -21.57
CA SER A 148 4.84 34.13 -20.64
C SER A 148 6.28 34.42 -21.08
N GLN A 149 6.50 34.68 -22.37
CA GLN A 149 7.81 35.00 -22.91
C GLN A 149 8.15 36.48 -22.72
N GLU A 150 7.15 37.35 -22.89
CA GLU A 150 7.24 38.81 -22.69
C GLU A 150 7.50 39.20 -21.22
N GLY A 151 6.84 38.51 -20.27
CA GLY A 151 7.11 38.71 -18.84
C GLY A 151 8.49 38.23 -18.39
N ARG A 152 9.05 37.20 -19.05
CA ARG A 152 10.37 36.65 -18.71
C ARG A 152 11.51 37.51 -19.24
N SER A 153 11.31 38.21 -20.37
CA SER A 153 12.25 39.22 -20.88
C SER A 153 12.30 40.47 -20.01
N ALA A 154 11.16 40.96 -19.51
CA ALA A 154 11.10 42.14 -18.64
C ALA A 154 11.83 41.93 -17.31
N VAL A 155 11.69 40.74 -16.70
CA VAL A 155 12.38 40.39 -15.44
C VAL A 155 13.89 40.23 -15.63
N LEU A 156 14.34 39.78 -16.81
CA LEU A 156 15.77 39.70 -17.13
C LEU A 156 16.39 41.09 -17.35
N GLU A 157 15.65 42.02 -17.95
CA GLU A 157 16.10 43.40 -18.16
C GLU A 157 16.24 44.17 -16.83
N GLU A 158 15.30 44.01 -15.89
CA GLU A 158 15.44 44.56 -14.54
C GLU A 158 16.64 43.99 -13.77
N LEU A 159 16.94 42.70 -13.95
CA LEU A 159 18.08 42.05 -13.31
C LEU A 159 19.43 42.52 -13.87
N GLU A 160 19.49 42.88 -15.16
CA GLU A 160 20.70 43.44 -15.76
C GLU A 160 20.94 44.89 -15.32
N LEU A 161 19.88 45.71 -15.22
CA LEU A 161 19.98 47.08 -14.68
C LEU A 161 20.40 47.10 -13.20
N ALA A 162 19.83 46.21 -12.37
CA ALA A 162 20.21 46.10 -10.95
C ALA A 162 21.65 45.63 -10.73
N LYS A 163 22.28 45.05 -11.75
CA LYS A 163 23.67 44.57 -11.71
C LYS A 163 24.68 45.61 -12.22
N GLN A 164 24.20 46.64 -12.92
CA GLN A 164 25.02 47.76 -13.42
C GLN A 164 25.14 48.91 -12.40
N ASP A 165 24.19 49.02 -11.47
CA ASP A 165 24.15 50.03 -10.41
C ASP A 165 24.98 49.65 -9.15
N LYS A 166 25.86 48.65 -9.25
CA LYS A 166 26.72 48.17 -8.16
C LYS A 166 28.18 48.03 -8.61
#